data_AF-A0A9N7PJZ9-F1
#
_entry.id   AF-A0A9N7PJZ9-F1
#
_cell.length_a   1.000
_cell.length_b   1.000
_cell.length_c   1.000
_cell.angle_alpha   90.00
_cell.angle_beta   90.00
_cell.angle_gamma   90.00
#
_symmetry.space_group_name_H-M   'P 1'
#
loop_
_entity.id
_entity.type
_entity.pdbx_description
1 polymer ?
#
loop_
_entity_poly.entity_id
_entity_poly.type
_entity_poly.pdbx_seq_one_letter_code
_entity_poly.pdbx_strand_id
1 'polypeptide(L)'
;MLKKELLKLIEKAGDDENIDSLLENSNLAKSLQISGLTLEAFKEKIKSDKDFKAFLDSENDKYHSKALKTWRENNLEKELEPFIKEKYPDLITDPTQKKILELEKKLADEQKANARKDLLNEAMKYAKDKKLPASIIEKCLGDDFDKTKEVLDSIAEDWSKSLEAIATEKMKQSSYIPGNNSDGKPMSIGAAIAAQINNTSSAPSDPWTTK
;
A
#
# COMPACT_ATOMS: atom_id res chain seq x y z
N MET A 1 57.31 43.07 -41.02
CA MET A 1 57.84 43.17 -42.41
C MET A 1 58.05 44.63 -42.74
N LEU A 2 59.17 45.00 -43.36
CA LEU A 2 59.42 46.39 -43.77
C LEU A 2 58.86 46.66 -45.17
N LYS A 3 58.44 47.91 -45.45
CA LYS A 3 57.91 48.33 -46.77
C LYS A 3 58.79 47.88 -47.95
N LYS A 4 60.12 48.02 -47.81
CA LYS A 4 61.11 47.62 -48.82
C LYS A 4 61.11 46.11 -49.13
N GLU A 5 60.74 45.28 -48.16
CA GLU A 5 60.70 43.82 -48.32
C GLU A 5 59.40 43.40 -49.02
N LEU A 6 58.30 44.11 -48.74
CA LEU A 6 57.00 43.86 -49.38
C LEU A 6 57.04 44.24 -50.87
N LEU A 7 57.64 45.39 -51.19
CA LEU A 7 57.84 45.83 -52.57
C LEU A 7 58.63 44.80 -53.39
N LYS A 8 59.72 44.24 -52.84
CA LYS A 8 60.52 43.20 -53.52
C LYS A 8 59.77 41.88 -53.75
N LEU A 9 58.79 41.57 -52.91
CA LEU A 9 57.94 40.37 -53.06
C LEU A 9 56.90 40.59 -54.16
N ILE A 10 56.31 41.79 -54.21
CA ILE A 10 55.33 42.18 -55.21
C ILE A 10 55.99 42.35 -56.59
N GLU A 11 57.19 42.94 -56.67
CA GLU A 11 57.93 43.10 -57.94
C GLU A 11 58.31 41.77 -58.62
N LYS A 12 58.40 40.68 -57.84
CA LYS A 12 58.71 39.34 -58.36
C LYS A 12 57.47 38.53 -58.69
N ALA A 13 56.30 39.01 -58.29
CA ALA A 13 55.04 38.33 -58.49
C ALA A 13 54.45 38.65 -59.87
N GLY A 14 53.75 37.69 -60.46
CA GLY A 14 52.98 37.93 -61.69
C GLY A 14 51.70 38.75 -61.41
N ASP A 15 51.19 39.45 -62.42
CA ASP A 15 49.99 40.31 -62.29
C ASP A 15 48.74 39.54 -61.80
N ASP A 16 48.68 38.23 -62.07
CA ASP A 16 47.55 37.35 -61.70
C ASP A 16 47.85 36.44 -60.49
N GLU A 17 49.01 36.59 -59.81
CA GLU A 17 49.36 35.74 -58.66
C GLU A 17 48.57 36.10 -57.38
N ASN A 18 48.22 35.07 -56.61
CA ASN A 18 47.46 35.23 -55.37
C ASN A 18 48.35 35.78 -54.23
N ILE A 19 47.93 36.91 -53.66
CA ILE A 19 48.65 37.62 -52.58
C ILE A 19 48.82 36.76 -51.32
N ASP A 20 47.85 35.92 -50.97
CA ASP A 20 47.92 35.06 -49.79
C ASP A 20 49.04 34.01 -49.95
N SER A 21 49.17 33.41 -51.14
CA SER A 21 50.23 32.45 -51.45
C SER A 21 51.64 33.09 -51.44
N LEU A 22 51.75 34.35 -51.85
CA LEU A 22 53.00 35.13 -51.80
C LEU A 22 53.39 35.46 -50.35
N LEU A 23 52.41 35.67 -49.48
CA LEU A 23 52.63 36.04 -48.09
C LEU A 23 52.83 34.84 -47.16
N GLU A 24 52.42 33.62 -47.52
CA GLU A 24 52.55 32.41 -46.69
C GLU A 24 53.95 32.19 -46.13
N ASN A 25 54.99 32.41 -46.94
CA ASN A 25 56.39 32.22 -46.52
C ASN A 25 57.05 33.49 -45.95
N SER A 26 56.32 34.61 -45.95
CA SER A 26 56.83 35.90 -45.52
C SER A 26 57.04 35.97 -43.99
N ASN A 27 57.91 36.88 -43.56
CA ASN A 27 58.07 37.20 -42.14
C ASN A 27 56.77 37.74 -41.51
N LEU A 28 55.83 38.26 -42.31
CA LEU A 28 54.52 38.69 -41.82
C LEU A 28 53.66 37.49 -41.41
N ALA A 29 53.52 36.49 -42.28
CA ALA A 29 52.78 35.26 -41.98
C ALA A 29 53.40 34.51 -40.80
N LYS A 30 54.73 34.41 -40.75
CA LYS A 30 55.45 33.84 -39.59
C LYS A 30 55.18 34.63 -38.30
N SER A 31 55.16 35.96 -38.36
CA SER A 31 54.84 36.78 -37.18
C SER A 31 53.40 36.64 -36.72
N LEU A 32 52.45 36.43 -37.64
CA LEU A 32 51.03 36.20 -37.32
C LEU A 32 50.79 34.79 -36.75
N GLN A 33 51.55 33.81 -37.20
CA GLN A 33 51.58 32.47 -36.60
C GLN A 33 52.11 32.52 -35.17
N ILE A 34 53.16 33.31 -34.92
CA ILE A 34 53.77 33.49 -33.59
C ILE A 34 52.88 34.35 -32.66
N SER A 35 52.11 35.31 -33.19
CA SER A 35 51.31 36.23 -32.38
C SER A 35 50.04 35.62 -31.77
N GLY A 36 49.69 34.38 -32.13
CA GLY A 36 48.55 33.68 -31.55
C GLY A 36 47.26 33.75 -32.37
N LEU A 37 47.30 34.24 -33.61
CA LEU A 37 46.11 34.32 -34.49
C LEU A 37 45.76 33.01 -35.22
N THR A 38 46.58 31.97 -35.08
CA THR A 38 46.27 30.64 -35.63
C THR A 38 45.63 29.73 -34.58
N LEU A 39 44.84 28.76 -35.02
CA LEU A 39 44.14 27.82 -34.14
C LEU A 39 45.10 27.05 -33.21
N GLU A 40 46.26 26.66 -33.72
CA GLU A 40 47.29 25.93 -32.96
C GLU A 40 47.95 26.82 -31.91
N ALA A 41 48.29 28.06 -32.27
CA ALA A 41 48.84 29.02 -31.31
C ALA A 41 47.80 29.42 -30.25
N PHE A 42 46.51 29.47 -30.60
CA PHE A 42 45.41 29.68 -29.65
C PHE A 42 45.26 28.51 -28.66
N LYS A 43 45.28 27.25 -29.16
CA LYS A 43 45.29 26.05 -28.30
C LYS A 43 46.50 26.01 -27.38
N GLU A 44 47.66 26.43 -27.86
CA GLU A 44 48.88 26.52 -27.06
C GLU A 44 48.74 27.63 -26.00
N LYS A 45 48.20 28.79 -26.35
CA LYS A 45 47.96 29.90 -25.41
C LYS A 45 46.99 29.53 -24.29
N ILE A 46 45.94 28.76 -24.58
CA ILE A 46 45.03 28.21 -23.55
C ILE A 46 45.77 27.29 -22.57
N LYS A 47 46.80 26.56 -23.01
CA LYS A 47 47.58 25.65 -22.16
C LYS A 47 48.65 26.38 -21.35
N SER A 48 49.27 27.39 -21.95
CA SER A 48 50.47 28.05 -21.44
C SER A 48 50.17 29.30 -20.61
N ASP A 49 49.09 30.02 -20.94
CA ASP A 49 48.71 31.30 -20.31
C ASP A 49 47.56 31.09 -19.31
N LYS A 50 47.85 31.32 -18.02
CA LYS A 50 46.89 31.16 -16.93
C LYS A 50 45.74 32.16 -17.01
N ASP A 51 46.00 33.40 -17.41
CA ASP A 51 44.97 34.45 -17.44
C ASP A 51 44.01 34.21 -18.60
N PHE A 52 44.54 33.76 -19.72
CA PHE A 52 43.74 33.38 -20.89
C PHE A 52 42.85 32.17 -20.61
N LYS A 53 43.39 31.16 -19.94
CA LYS A 53 42.63 30.00 -19.48
C LYS A 53 41.54 30.38 -18.48
N ALA A 54 41.86 31.22 -17.49
CA ALA A 54 40.91 31.67 -16.49
C ALA A 54 39.74 32.46 -17.10
N PHE A 55 40.00 33.31 -18.09
CA PHE A 55 38.95 34.01 -18.83
C PHE A 55 38.04 33.05 -19.61
N LEU A 56 38.63 32.07 -20.30
CA LEU A 56 37.86 31.08 -21.07
C LEU A 56 37.00 30.20 -20.16
N ASP A 57 37.56 29.73 -19.06
CA ASP A 57 36.86 28.94 -18.04
C ASP A 57 35.72 29.76 -17.43
N SER A 58 35.94 31.05 -17.11
CA SER A 58 34.88 31.94 -16.61
C SER A 58 33.73 32.12 -17.60
N GLU A 59 34.01 32.20 -18.90
CA GLU A 59 32.96 32.38 -19.90
C GLU A 59 32.18 31.08 -20.15
N ASN A 60 32.89 29.95 -20.15
CA ASN A 60 32.27 28.62 -20.17
C ASN A 60 31.38 28.41 -18.93
N ASP A 61 31.85 28.76 -17.74
CA ASP A 61 31.09 28.62 -16.50
C ASP A 61 29.80 29.44 -16.53
N LYS A 62 29.81 30.66 -17.10
CA LYS A 62 28.58 31.44 -17.30
C LYS A 62 27.60 30.73 -18.23
N TYR A 63 28.10 30.20 -19.35
CA TYR A 63 27.28 29.49 -20.33
C TYR A 63 26.69 28.21 -19.76
N HIS A 64 27.53 27.39 -19.11
CA HIS A 64 27.09 26.16 -18.46
C HIS A 64 26.15 26.45 -17.29
N SER A 65 26.42 27.48 -16.48
CA SER A 65 25.50 27.89 -15.40
C SER A 65 24.14 28.31 -15.96
N LYS A 66 24.10 29.07 -17.05
CA LYS A 66 22.86 29.47 -17.72
C LYS A 66 22.15 28.26 -18.33
N ALA A 67 22.85 27.39 -19.04
CA ALA A 67 22.30 26.16 -19.61
C ALA A 67 21.71 25.24 -18.54
N LEU A 68 22.43 25.04 -17.43
CA LEU A 68 21.96 24.27 -16.28
C LEU A 68 20.77 24.93 -15.58
N LYS A 69 20.74 26.26 -15.51
CA LYS A 69 19.59 26.99 -14.96
C LYS A 69 18.35 26.80 -15.84
N THR A 70 18.47 27.01 -17.14
CA THR A 70 17.39 26.81 -18.11
C THR A 70 16.94 25.34 -18.18
N TRP A 71 17.88 24.40 -18.10
CA TRP A 71 17.54 22.99 -18.04
C TRP A 71 16.75 22.65 -16.76
N ARG A 72 17.20 23.14 -15.59
CA ARG A 72 16.49 22.97 -14.33
C ARG A 72 15.09 23.57 -14.37
N GLU A 73 14.95 24.82 -14.82
CA GLU A 73 13.65 25.49 -14.92
C GLU A 73 12.67 24.74 -15.83
N ASN A 74 13.13 24.09 -16.90
CA ASN A 74 12.26 23.42 -17.87
C ASN A 74 12.00 21.92 -17.60
N ASN A 75 12.91 21.24 -16.88
CA ASN A 75 12.90 19.78 -16.77
C ASN A 75 12.83 19.28 -15.32
N LEU A 76 13.31 20.05 -14.34
CA LEU A 76 13.39 19.59 -12.95
C LEU A 76 11.99 19.25 -12.40
N GLU A 77 11.00 20.08 -12.68
CA GLU A 77 9.61 19.84 -12.24
C GLU A 77 9.02 18.58 -12.88
N LYS A 78 9.29 18.35 -14.17
CA LYS A 78 8.82 17.16 -14.89
C LYS A 78 9.46 15.85 -14.40
N GLU A 79 10.74 15.89 -14.05
CA GLU A 79 11.44 14.72 -13.49
C GLU A 79 11.09 14.47 -12.01
N LEU A 80 10.88 15.53 -11.22
CA LEU A 80 10.50 15.38 -9.81
C LEU A 80 9.02 15.06 -9.60
N GLU A 81 8.12 15.49 -10.49
CA GLU A 81 6.69 15.18 -10.41
C GLU A 81 6.36 13.70 -10.13
N PRO A 82 6.89 12.71 -10.88
CA PRO A 82 6.63 11.31 -10.60
C PRO A 82 7.18 10.88 -9.23
N PHE A 83 8.33 11.43 -8.82
CA PHE A 83 8.96 11.09 -7.55
C PHE A 83 8.20 11.68 -6.34
N ILE A 84 7.72 12.92 -6.48
CA ILE A 84 6.87 13.60 -5.48
C ILE A 84 5.54 12.86 -5.37
N LYS A 85 4.92 12.47 -6.49
CA LYS A 85 3.67 11.68 -6.49
C LYS A 85 3.82 10.33 -5.80
N GLU A 86 4.95 9.65 -5.98
CA GLU A 86 5.19 8.34 -5.38
C GLU A 86 5.55 8.41 -3.88
N LYS A 87 6.47 9.30 -3.51
CA LYS A 87 7.04 9.34 -2.16
C LYS A 87 6.36 10.32 -1.21
N TYR A 88 5.77 11.39 -1.76
CA TYR A 88 5.25 12.52 -0.99
C TYR A 88 3.92 13.05 -1.55
N PRO A 89 2.87 12.21 -1.61
CA PRO A 89 1.55 12.62 -2.11
C PRO A 89 0.93 13.79 -1.32
N ASP A 90 1.33 13.99 -0.06
CA ASP A 90 0.84 15.06 0.80
C ASP A 90 1.40 16.47 0.45
N LEU A 91 2.52 16.51 -0.28
CA LEU A 91 3.22 17.74 -0.69
C LEU A 91 2.77 18.28 -2.05
N ILE A 92 1.81 17.62 -2.70
CA ILE A 92 1.26 18.08 -3.98
C ILE A 92 0.51 19.39 -3.75
N THR A 93 1.08 20.47 -4.24
CA THR A 93 0.57 21.85 -4.10
C THR A 93 -0.54 22.19 -5.08
N ASP A 94 -0.74 21.38 -6.14
CA ASP A 94 -1.85 21.56 -7.07
C ASP A 94 -3.18 21.17 -6.39
N PRO A 95 -4.11 22.13 -6.19
CA PRO A 95 -5.37 21.88 -5.49
C PRO A 95 -6.25 20.84 -6.20
N THR A 96 -6.09 20.64 -7.51
CA THR A 96 -6.83 19.63 -8.27
C THR A 96 -6.30 18.22 -8.02
N GLN A 97 -4.99 18.01 -8.03
CA GLN A 97 -4.38 16.71 -7.73
C GLN A 97 -4.55 16.31 -6.26
N LYS A 98 -4.45 17.27 -5.34
CA LYS A 98 -4.75 17.01 -3.93
C LYS A 98 -6.19 16.53 -3.73
N LYS A 99 -7.14 17.13 -4.45
CA LYS A 99 -8.55 16.72 -4.41
C LYS A 99 -8.75 15.34 -5.04
N ILE A 100 -8.03 15.01 -6.11
CA ILE A 100 -8.05 13.67 -6.70
C ILE A 100 -7.56 12.63 -5.71
N LEU A 101 -6.43 12.86 -5.04
CA LEU A 101 -5.91 11.94 -4.02
C LEU A 101 -6.85 11.79 -2.82
N GLU A 102 -7.47 12.88 -2.37
CA GLU A 102 -8.47 12.81 -1.30
C GLU A 102 -9.70 12.00 -1.74
N LEU A 103 -10.15 12.17 -2.99
CA LEU A 103 -11.26 11.42 -3.57
C LEU A 103 -10.89 9.94 -3.76
N GLU A 104 -9.69 9.63 -4.23
CA GLU A 104 -9.19 8.26 -4.37
C GLU A 104 -9.12 7.57 -3.00
N LYS A 105 -8.63 8.27 -1.98
CA LYS A 105 -8.60 7.75 -0.61
C LYS A 105 -10.02 7.49 -0.08
N LYS A 106 -10.94 8.45 -0.26
CA LYS A 106 -12.36 8.27 0.12
C LYS A 106 -12.99 7.09 -0.62
N LEU A 107 -12.68 6.93 -1.90
CA LEU A 107 -13.21 5.85 -2.73
C LEU A 107 -12.64 4.49 -2.28
N ALA A 108 -11.36 4.41 -1.95
CA ALA A 108 -10.75 3.20 -1.39
C ALA A 108 -11.36 2.84 -0.02
N ASP A 109 -11.56 3.83 0.86
CA ASP A 109 -12.22 3.64 2.14
C ASP A 109 -13.68 3.19 1.97
N GLU A 110 -14.40 3.76 1.01
CA GLU A 110 -15.78 3.39 0.68
C GLU A 110 -15.88 1.99 0.08
N GLN A 111 -14.97 1.62 -0.83
CA GLN A 111 -14.88 0.27 -1.38
C GLN A 111 -14.62 -0.76 -0.28
N LYS A 112 -13.70 -0.46 0.65
CA LYS A 112 -13.42 -1.34 1.80
C LYS A 112 -14.62 -1.45 2.72
N ALA A 113 -15.32 -0.34 2.99
CA ALA A 113 -16.54 -0.35 3.79
C ALA A 113 -17.66 -1.14 3.11
N ASN A 114 -17.79 -1.05 1.80
CA ASN A 114 -18.81 -1.78 1.05
C ASN A 114 -18.51 -3.27 1.00
N ALA A 115 -17.27 -3.67 0.71
CA ALA A 115 -16.84 -5.07 0.79
C ALA A 115 -17.10 -5.67 2.19
N ARG A 116 -16.87 -4.90 3.25
CA ARG A 116 -17.17 -5.33 4.62
C ARG A 116 -18.68 -5.48 4.87
N LYS A 117 -19.52 -4.61 4.30
CA LYS A 117 -20.98 -4.72 4.38
C LYS A 117 -21.50 -5.94 3.62
N ASP A 118 -20.94 -6.21 2.44
CA ASP A 118 -21.30 -7.38 1.65
C ASP A 118 -20.95 -8.67 2.39
N LEU A 119 -19.73 -8.74 2.95
CA LEU A 119 -19.29 -9.86 3.79
C LEU A 119 -20.19 -10.01 5.03
N LEU A 120 -20.56 -8.90 5.69
CA LEU A 120 -21.49 -8.92 6.82
C LEU A 120 -22.85 -9.48 6.41
N ASN A 121 -23.39 -9.05 5.26
CA ASN A 121 -24.67 -9.52 4.76
C ASN A 121 -24.66 -11.02 4.44
N GLU A 122 -23.57 -11.53 3.86
CA GLU A 122 -23.40 -12.96 3.60
C GLU A 122 -23.28 -13.75 4.90
N ALA A 123 -22.47 -13.27 5.85
CA ALA A 123 -22.32 -13.87 7.17
C ALA A 123 -23.65 -13.88 7.94
N MET A 124 -24.43 -12.79 7.84
CA MET A 124 -25.78 -12.67 8.41
C MET A 124 -26.75 -13.70 7.84
N LYS A 125 -26.72 -13.93 6.52
CA LYS A 125 -27.54 -14.98 5.87
C LYS A 125 -27.12 -16.37 6.36
N TYR A 126 -25.81 -16.66 6.35
CA TYR A 126 -25.28 -17.95 6.75
C TYR A 126 -25.59 -18.29 8.22
N ALA A 127 -25.38 -17.34 9.11
CA ALA A 127 -25.68 -17.49 10.53
C ALA A 127 -27.18 -17.64 10.81
N LYS A 128 -28.05 -16.98 10.04
CA LYS A 128 -29.50 -17.16 10.12
C LYS A 128 -29.89 -18.61 9.81
N ASP A 129 -29.27 -19.22 8.79
CA ASP A 129 -29.49 -20.63 8.45
C ASP A 129 -29.04 -21.57 9.59
N LYS A 130 -27.96 -21.20 10.28
CA LYS A 130 -27.43 -21.89 11.47
C LYS A 130 -28.14 -21.52 12.78
N LYS A 131 -29.20 -20.68 12.73
CA LYS A 131 -29.96 -20.18 13.90
C LYS A 131 -29.10 -19.45 14.94
N LEU A 132 -28.03 -18.80 14.50
CA LEU A 132 -27.16 -18.01 15.36
C LEU A 132 -27.70 -16.58 15.54
N PRO A 133 -27.55 -15.98 16.74
CA PRO A 133 -27.93 -14.60 17.00
C PRO A 133 -27.11 -13.59 16.19
N ALA A 134 -27.78 -12.55 15.66
CA ALA A 134 -27.15 -11.51 14.86
C ALA A 134 -26.02 -10.74 15.59
N SER A 135 -26.13 -10.62 16.91
CA SER A 135 -25.15 -9.91 17.75
C SER A 135 -23.75 -10.55 17.79
N ILE A 136 -23.65 -11.84 17.45
CA ILE A 136 -22.37 -12.57 17.47
C ILE A 136 -21.64 -12.37 16.13
N ILE A 137 -22.39 -12.15 15.06
CA ILE A 137 -21.89 -12.14 13.68
C ILE A 137 -20.93 -10.98 13.45
N GLU A 138 -21.29 -9.76 13.90
CA GLU A 138 -20.43 -8.57 13.76
C GLU A 138 -19.04 -8.74 14.39
N LYS A 139 -18.92 -9.57 15.43
CA LYS A 139 -17.66 -9.85 16.12
C LYS A 139 -16.86 -10.99 15.49
N CYS A 140 -17.50 -11.79 14.64
CA CYS A 140 -16.91 -12.95 13.98
C CYS A 140 -16.41 -12.66 12.56
N LEU A 141 -16.69 -11.46 12.02
CA LEU A 141 -16.21 -11.06 10.70
C LEU A 141 -14.67 -11.01 10.65
N GLY A 142 -14.09 -11.93 9.89
CA GLY A 142 -12.67 -11.97 9.57
C GLY A 142 -12.32 -11.22 8.28
N ASP A 143 -11.12 -11.49 7.76
CA ASP A 143 -10.62 -10.89 6.51
C ASP A 143 -11.42 -11.36 5.27
N ASP A 144 -12.01 -12.55 5.36
CA ASP A 144 -12.72 -13.21 4.26
C ASP A 144 -13.91 -14.03 4.80
N PHE A 145 -14.87 -14.30 3.91
CA PHE A 145 -16.07 -15.07 4.19
C PHE A 145 -15.75 -16.51 4.61
N ASP A 146 -14.78 -17.18 3.98
CA ASP A 146 -14.44 -18.58 4.33
C ASP A 146 -13.95 -18.72 5.78
N LYS A 147 -13.06 -17.84 6.23
CA LYS A 147 -12.61 -17.80 7.64
C LYS A 147 -13.77 -17.46 8.58
N THR A 148 -14.62 -16.51 8.18
CA THR A 148 -15.81 -16.12 8.96
C THR A 148 -16.77 -17.30 9.10
N LYS A 149 -16.92 -18.10 8.05
CA LYS A 149 -17.76 -19.30 8.01
C LYS A 149 -17.23 -20.39 8.94
N GLU A 150 -15.93 -20.69 8.92
CA GLU A 150 -15.31 -21.66 9.84
C GLU A 150 -15.57 -21.29 11.31
N VAL A 151 -15.40 -20.00 11.65
CA VAL A 151 -15.68 -19.49 12.99
C VAL A 151 -17.17 -19.63 13.34
N LEU A 152 -18.06 -19.25 12.42
CA LEU A 152 -19.51 -19.39 12.60
C LEU A 152 -19.94 -20.85 12.76
N ASP A 153 -19.33 -21.78 12.04
CA ASP A 153 -19.61 -23.21 12.14
C ASP A 153 -19.21 -23.78 13.50
N SER A 154 -18.02 -23.42 14.00
CA SER A 154 -17.58 -23.81 15.35
C SER A 154 -18.54 -23.28 16.42
N ILE A 155 -18.97 -22.01 16.30
CA ILE A 155 -19.91 -21.40 17.24
C ILE A 155 -21.28 -22.08 17.15
N ALA A 156 -21.76 -22.40 15.94
CA ALA A 156 -23.03 -23.11 15.74
C ALA A 156 -23.03 -24.49 16.38
N GLU A 157 -21.92 -25.22 16.31
CA GLU A 157 -21.78 -26.54 16.91
C GLU A 157 -21.82 -26.45 18.45
N ASP A 158 -21.02 -25.58 19.05
CA ASP A 158 -20.99 -25.39 20.51
C ASP A 158 -22.31 -24.85 21.05
N TRP A 159 -22.95 -23.95 20.31
CA TRP A 159 -24.28 -23.43 20.64
C TRP A 159 -25.34 -24.53 20.63
N SER A 160 -25.32 -25.41 19.62
CA SER A 160 -26.26 -26.52 19.52
C SER A 160 -26.07 -27.51 20.67
N LYS A 161 -24.83 -27.87 21.01
CA LYS A 161 -24.51 -28.74 22.17
C LYS A 161 -25.00 -28.13 23.48
N SER A 162 -24.80 -26.83 23.66
CA SER A 162 -25.27 -26.11 24.85
C SER A 162 -26.80 -26.11 24.96
N LEU A 163 -27.50 -25.85 23.85
CA LEU A 163 -28.97 -25.93 23.81
C LEU A 163 -29.48 -27.34 24.12
N GLU A 164 -28.85 -28.38 23.58
CA GLU A 164 -29.20 -29.78 23.89
C GLU A 164 -28.99 -30.12 25.36
N ALA A 165 -27.88 -29.66 25.96
CA ALA A 165 -27.61 -29.86 27.38
C ALA A 165 -28.66 -29.16 28.26
N ILE A 166 -28.98 -27.89 27.96
CA ILE A 166 -30.01 -27.13 28.69
C ILE A 166 -31.39 -27.78 28.50
N ALA A 167 -31.76 -28.19 27.29
CA ALA A 167 -33.03 -28.85 27.02
C ALA A 167 -33.13 -30.18 27.78
N THR A 168 -32.05 -30.97 27.79
CA THR A 168 -31.97 -32.22 28.56
C THR A 168 -32.11 -31.97 30.05
N GLU A 169 -31.43 -30.95 30.59
CA GLU A 169 -31.53 -30.60 32.00
C GLU A 169 -32.92 -30.10 32.37
N LYS A 170 -33.56 -29.28 31.53
CA LYS A 170 -34.95 -28.86 31.71
C LYS A 170 -35.92 -30.02 31.62
N MET A 171 -35.73 -30.97 30.70
CA MET A 171 -36.53 -32.19 30.64
C MET A 171 -36.36 -33.05 31.90
N LYS A 172 -35.14 -33.14 32.45
CA LYS A 172 -34.90 -33.81 33.74
C LYS A 172 -35.58 -33.10 34.91
N GLN A 173 -35.55 -31.76 34.95
CA GLN A 173 -36.20 -30.95 35.98
C GLN A 173 -37.74 -30.99 35.89
N SER A 174 -38.30 -31.03 34.69
CA SER A 174 -39.74 -31.06 34.43
C SER A 174 -40.33 -32.47 34.35
N SER A 175 -39.50 -33.52 34.42
CA SER A 175 -39.97 -34.90 34.53
C SER A 175 -40.38 -35.18 35.97
N TYR A 176 -41.70 -35.27 36.20
CA TYR A 176 -42.25 -35.85 37.42
C TYR A 176 -41.69 -37.28 37.59
N ILE A 177 -40.98 -37.53 38.69
CA ILE A 177 -40.54 -38.88 39.09
C ILE A 177 -41.63 -39.41 40.04
N PRO A 178 -42.52 -40.32 39.59
CA PRO A 178 -43.55 -40.87 40.47
C PRO A 178 -42.88 -41.85 41.46
N GLY A 179 -43.02 -41.58 42.76
CA GLY A 179 -42.78 -42.54 43.83
C GLY A 179 -41.30 -42.82 44.13
N ASN A 180 -40.72 -42.08 45.06
CA ASN A 180 -39.61 -42.62 45.84
C ASN A 180 -40.18 -43.44 46.98
N ASN A 181 -39.70 -44.67 47.15
CA ASN A 181 -39.89 -45.42 48.39
C ASN A 181 -39.00 -44.84 49.50
N SER A 182 -39.21 -45.29 50.75
CA SER A 182 -38.48 -44.83 51.93
C SER A 182 -36.94 -45.01 51.85
N ASP A 183 -36.45 -45.80 50.88
CA ASP A 183 -35.02 -46.04 50.62
C ASP A 183 -34.46 -45.30 49.40
N GLY A 184 -35.22 -44.38 48.80
CA GLY A 184 -34.75 -43.49 47.72
C GLY A 184 -34.44 -44.17 46.39
N LYS A 185 -34.92 -45.40 46.16
CA LYS A 185 -34.79 -46.12 44.89
C LYS A 185 -35.98 -45.76 43.99
N PRO A 186 -35.77 -45.54 42.67
CA PRO A 186 -36.86 -45.21 41.76
C PRO A 186 -37.82 -46.41 41.66
N MET A 187 -39.07 -46.20 42.03
CA MET A 187 -40.14 -47.21 41.93
C MET A 187 -40.83 -47.09 40.55
N SER A 188 -41.20 -48.22 39.95
CA SER A 188 -42.00 -48.16 38.72
C SER A 188 -43.41 -47.63 39.03
N ILE A 189 -44.06 -46.98 38.06
CA ILE A 189 -45.41 -46.41 38.22
C ILE A 189 -46.40 -47.45 38.75
N GLY A 190 -46.32 -48.70 38.25
CA GLY A 190 -47.17 -49.80 38.73
C GLY A 190 -46.91 -50.18 40.18
N ALA A 191 -45.65 -50.15 40.62
CA ALA A 191 -45.30 -50.42 42.01
C ALA A 191 -45.72 -49.27 42.95
N ALA A 192 -45.69 -48.00 42.49
CA ALA A 192 -46.16 -46.85 43.27
C ALA A 192 -47.67 -46.89 43.47
N ILE A 193 -48.42 -47.23 42.43
CA ILE A 193 -49.88 -47.41 42.51
C ILE A 193 -50.22 -48.57 43.44
N ALA A 194 -49.51 -49.71 43.33
CA ALA A 194 -49.73 -50.86 44.22
C ALA A 194 -49.42 -50.55 45.70
N ALA A 195 -48.35 -49.80 45.99
CA ALA A 195 -48.01 -49.38 47.36
C ALA A 195 -49.05 -48.44 47.95
N GLN A 196 -49.60 -47.52 47.14
CA GLN A 196 -50.69 -46.65 47.56
C GLN A 196 -51.97 -47.46 47.85
N ILE A 197 -52.31 -48.43 47.00
CA ILE A 197 -53.47 -49.30 47.21
C ILE A 197 -53.31 -50.13 48.50
N ASN A 198 -52.12 -50.67 48.75
CA ASN A 198 -51.83 -51.46 49.95
C ASN A 198 -51.88 -50.62 51.25
N ASN A 199 -51.52 -49.34 51.20
CA ASN A 199 -51.69 -48.41 52.32
C ASN A 199 -53.15 -47.98 52.54
N THR A 200 -54.00 -48.07 51.51
CA THR A 200 -55.44 -47.78 51.63
C THR A 200 -56.29 -49.00 51.98
N SER A 201 -55.74 -50.22 51.87
CA SER A 201 -56.43 -51.42 52.34
C SER A 201 -56.27 -51.55 53.86
N SER A 202 -57.18 -50.96 54.62
CA SER A 202 -57.46 -51.46 55.97
C SER A 202 -58.03 -52.88 55.81
N ALA A 203 -57.22 -53.89 56.11
CA ALA A 203 -57.74 -55.23 56.30
C ALA A 203 -58.86 -55.17 57.36
N PRO A 204 -60.02 -55.81 57.14
CA PRO A 204 -61.04 -55.92 58.19
C PRO A 204 -60.41 -56.51 59.44
N SER A 205 -60.64 -55.86 60.58
CA SER A 205 -60.20 -56.34 61.89
C SER A 205 -60.57 -57.81 62.06
N ASP A 206 -59.57 -58.64 62.36
CA ASP A 206 -59.73 -60.07 62.58
C ASP A 206 -60.81 -60.33 63.66
N PRO A 207 -61.93 -61.00 63.32
CA PRO A 207 -63.04 -61.24 64.23
C PRO A 207 -62.71 -62.27 65.34
N TRP A 208 -61.50 -62.83 65.38
CA TRP A 208 -61.07 -63.79 66.40
C TRP A 208 -60.03 -63.24 67.38
N THR A 209 -59.79 -61.93 67.39
CA THR A 209 -58.99 -61.31 68.46
C THR A 209 -59.88 -61.18 69.70
N THR A 210 -59.54 -61.94 70.74
CA THR A 210 -60.35 -62.16 71.94
C THR A 210 -60.70 -60.85 72.68
N LYS A 211 -61.97 -60.44 72.60
CA LYS A 211 -62.93 -60.51 73.72
C LYS A 211 -64.37 -60.42 73.25
#